data_AF-A0A978SE81-F1
#
_entry.id   AF-A0A978SE81-F1
#
_cell.length_a   1.000
_cell.length_b   1.000
_cell.length_c   1.000
_cell.angle_alpha   90.00
_cell.angle_beta   90.00
_cell.angle_gamma   90.00
#
_symmetry.space_group_name_H-M   'P 1'
#
loop_
_entity.id
_entity.type
_entity.pdbx_description
1 polymer ?
#
loop_
_entity_poly.entity_id
_entity_poly.type
_entity_poly.pdbx_seq_one_letter_code
_entity_poly.pdbx_strand_id
1 'polypeptide(L)'
;MFPAFYQTTLRAHLSESQYLTLQLLLLLLQVHRQVKLSILASVFPQPIQYRSRKRNLQRFLALPQLSIKLLWFPLIKDWIRQEQTGG
;
A
#
# COMPACT_ATOMS: atom_id res chain seq x y z
N MET A 1 7.18 -10.46 -3.71
CA MET A 1 5.88 -10.02 -4.26
C MET A 1 4.80 -10.26 -3.21
N PHE A 2 3.70 -9.50 -3.25
CA PHE A 2 2.56 -9.77 -2.36
C PHE A 2 2.04 -11.20 -2.59
N PRO A 3 1.66 -11.95 -1.54
CA PRO A 3 0.92 -13.20 -1.71
C PRO A 3 -0.34 -12.96 -2.56
N ALA A 4 -0.73 -13.95 -3.37
CA ALA A 4 -1.82 -13.82 -4.36
C ALA A 4 -3.11 -13.27 -3.74
N PHE A 5 -3.43 -13.71 -2.52
CA PHE A 5 -4.55 -13.23 -1.74
C PHE A 5 -4.60 -11.69 -1.59
N TYR A 6 -3.48 -11.07 -1.16
CA TYR A 6 -3.40 -9.61 -1.04
C TYR A 6 -3.58 -8.91 -2.38
N GLN A 7 -3.05 -9.49 -3.47
CA GLN A 7 -3.16 -8.88 -4.79
C GLN A 7 -4.62 -8.80 -5.24
N THR A 8 -5.41 -9.85 -5.04
CA THR A 8 -6.82 -9.90 -5.43
C THR A 8 -7.64 -8.85 -4.69
N THR A 9 -7.50 -8.79 -3.36
CA THR A 9 -8.23 -7.82 -2.53
C THR A 9 -7.82 -6.38 -2.83
N LEU A 10 -6.50 -6.11 -2.96
CA LEU A 10 -6.01 -4.76 -3.26
C LEU A 10 -6.47 -4.28 -4.64
N ARG A 11 -6.43 -5.14 -5.67
CA ARG A 11 -6.88 -4.81 -7.03
C ARG A 11 -8.39 -4.64 -7.14
N ALA A 12 -9.18 -5.23 -6.24
CA ALA A 12 -10.62 -5.00 -6.18
C ALA A 12 -10.98 -3.59 -5.66
N HIS A 13 -10.10 -2.99 -4.86
CA HIS A 13 -10.37 -1.71 -4.17
C HIS A 13 -9.54 -0.53 -4.71
N LEU A 14 -8.46 -0.78 -5.43
CA LEU A 14 -7.52 0.23 -5.93
C LEU A 14 -7.46 0.20 -7.46
N SER A 15 -7.29 1.36 -8.09
CA SER A 15 -6.89 1.41 -9.50
C SER A 15 -5.48 0.83 -9.69
N GLU A 16 -5.13 0.43 -10.92
CA GLU A 16 -3.78 -0.13 -11.18
C GLU A 16 -2.66 0.85 -10.75
N SER A 17 -2.84 2.15 -11.00
CA SER A 17 -1.89 3.18 -10.54
C SER A 17 -1.76 3.27 -9.03
N GLN A 18 -2.88 3.16 -8.30
CA GLN A 18 -2.90 3.16 -6.85
C GLN A 18 -2.27 1.89 -6.27
N TYR A 19 -2.55 0.74 -6.88
CA TYR A 19 -1.95 -0.54 -6.53
C TYR A 19 -0.42 -0.52 -6.70
N LEU A 20 0.08 -0.03 -7.84
CA LEU A 20 1.52 0.11 -8.08
C LEU A 20 2.16 1.11 -7.10
N THR A 21 1.46 2.21 -6.79
CA THR A 21 1.93 3.18 -5.79
C THR A 21 2.06 2.52 -4.41
N LEU A 22 1.09 1.70 -4.01
CA LEU A 22 1.13 0.96 -2.75
C LEU A 22 2.26 -0.07 -2.73
N GLN A 23 2.46 -0.81 -3.83
CA GLN A 23 3.57 -1.76 -3.98
C GLN A 23 4.93 -1.07 -3.80
N LEU A 24 5.15 0.06 -4.48
CA LEU A 24 6.38 0.82 -4.37
C LEU A 24 6.59 1.35 -2.95
N LEU A 25 5.54 1.89 -2.33
CA LEU A 25 5.63 2.36 -0.93
C LEU A 25 5.99 1.22 0.03
N LEU A 26 5.40 0.04 -0.14
CA LEU A 26 5.69 -1.10 0.73
C LEU A 26 7.12 -1.62 0.55
N LEU A 27 7.62 -1.64 -0.69
CA LEU A 27 9.02 -1.97 -0.97
C LEU A 27 9.98 -0.97 -0.31
N LEU A 28 9.70 0.34 -0.43
CA LEU A 28 10.52 1.39 0.18
C LEU A 28 10.49 1.29 1.71
N LEU A 29 9.34 0.95 2.30
CA LEU A 29 9.23 0.70 3.74
C LEU A 29 10.06 -0.50 4.18
N GLN A 30 10.08 -1.59 3.40
CA GLN A 30 10.88 -2.77 3.69
C GLN A 30 12.39 -2.48 3.61
N VAL A 31 12.81 -1.72 2.60
CA VAL A 31 14.23 -1.38 2.38
C VAL A 31 14.74 -0.37 3.40
N HIS A 32 14.02 0.73 3.61
CA HIS A 32 14.50 1.84 4.44
C HIS A 32 14.10 1.71 5.92
N ARG A 33 13.16 0.80 6.25
CA ARG A 33 12.61 0.58 7.61
C ARG A 33 12.15 1.86 8.31
N GLN A 34 11.79 2.89 7.53
CA GLN A 34 11.45 4.21 8.03
C GLN A 34 10.12 4.67 7.47
N VAL A 35 9.17 4.93 8.37
CA VAL A 35 7.80 5.34 8.03
C VAL A 35 7.63 6.84 7.80
N LYS A 36 8.72 7.62 7.92
CA LYS A 36 8.66 9.08 7.75
C LYS A 36 8.35 9.40 6.30
N LEU A 37 7.21 10.06 6.06
CA LEU A 37 6.77 10.47 4.73
C LEU A 37 7.80 11.30 3.97
N SER A 38 8.58 12.15 4.64
CA SER A 38 9.66 12.93 4.00
C SER A 38 10.75 12.04 3.41
N ILE A 39 11.10 10.97 4.10
CA ILE A 39 12.09 9.99 3.65
C ILE A 39 11.50 9.19 2.50
N LEU A 40 10.29 8.67 2.64
CA LEU A 40 9.61 7.96 1.55
C LEU A 40 9.50 8.83 0.29
N ALA A 41 9.17 10.11 0.43
CA ALA A 41 9.09 11.04 -0.69
C ALA A 41 10.45 11.38 -1.32
N SER A 42 11.56 11.32 -0.57
CA SER A 42 12.89 11.57 -1.13
C SER A 42 13.36 10.40 -2.00
N VAL A 43 13.05 9.17 -1.57
CA VAL A 43 13.44 7.93 -2.27
C VAL A 43 12.39 7.41 -3.26
N PHE A 44 11.20 8.02 -3.31
CA PHE A 44 10.13 7.57 -4.20
C PHE A 44 10.55 7.70 -5.68
N PRO A 45 10.46 6.63 -6.49
CA PRO A 45 10.99 6.56 -7.86
C PRO A 45 10.04 7.24 -8.86
N GLN A 46 9.76 8.52 -8.64
CA GLN A 46 8.97 9.35 -9.55
C GLN A 46 9.78 10.60 -9.92
N PRO A 47 10.05 10.86 -11.21
CA PRO A 47 10.92 11.96 -11.65
C PRO A 47 10.17 13.30 -11.64
N ILE A 48 9.71 13.72 -10.46
CA ILE A 48 9.03 15.00 -10.25
C ILE A 48 9.61 15.71 -9.02
N GLN A 49 9.30 17.00 -8.90
CA GLN A 49 9.70 17.82 -7.76
C GLN A 49 9.33 17.15 -6.42
N TYR A 50 10.24 17.17 -5.46
CA TYR A 50 10.05 16.57 -4.14
C TYR A 50 8.76 17.04 -3.46
N ARG A 51 8.44 18.34 -3.54
CA ARG A 51 7.21 18.90 -2.97
C ARG A 51 5.96 18.27 -3.59
N SER A 52 5.96 18.08 -4.91
CA SER A 52 4.88 17.41 -5.64
C SER A 52 4.78 15.93 -5.27
N ARG A 53 5.91 15.20 -5.18
CA ARG A 53 5.93 13.80 -4.70
C ARG A 53 5.32 13.69 -3.31
N LYS A 54 5.80 14.50 -2.37
CA LYS A 54 5.31 14.49 -0.99
C LYS A 54 3.81 14.76 -0.93
N ARG A 55 3.31 15.77 -1.67
CA ARG A 55 1.89 16.09 -1.74
C ARG A 55 1.06 14.96 -2.34
N ASN A 56 1.57 14.31 -3.38
CA ASN A 56 0.90 13.17 -4.02
C ASN A 56 0.83 11.97 -3.08
N LEU A 57 1.92 11.64 -2.39
CA LEU A 57 1.94 10.57 -1.38
C LEU A 57 1.02 10.90 -0.20
N GLN A 58 0.95 12.15 0.24
CA GLN A 58 -0.02 12.57 1.28
C GLN A 58 -1.46 12.33 0.84
N ARG A 59 -1.80 12.77 -0.36
CA ARG A 59 -3.15 12.57 -0.93
C ARG A 59 -3.48 11.09 -1.09
N PHE A 60 -2.51 10.32 -1.58
CA PHE A 60 -2.64 8.88 -1.75
C PHE A 60 -2.93 8.19 -0.41
N LEU A 61 -2.13 8.48 0.64
CA LEU A 61 -2.30 7.89 1.97
C LEU A 61 -3.59 8.33 2.68
N ALA A 62 -4.19 9.44 2.24
CA ALA A 62 -5.48 9.93 2.74
C ALA A 62 -6.69 9.40 1.96
N LEU A 63 -6.49 8.51 0.97
CA LEU A 63 -7.58 7.94 0.19
C LEU A 63 -8.50 7.08 1.07
N PRO A 64 -9.84 7.20 0.94
CA PRO A 64 -10.79 6.41 1.72
C PRO A 64 -10.64 4.90 1.48
N GLN A 65 -10.18 4.51 0.29
CA GLN A 65 -9.91 3.12 -0.08
C GLN A 65 -8.81 2.48 0.78
N LEU A 66 -7.87 3.28 1.32
CA LEU A 66 -6.82 2.80 2.22
C LEU A 66 -7.26 2.75 3.69
N SER A 67 -8.54 3.00 3.97
CA SER A 67 -9.07 2.94 5.33
C SER A 67 -8.99 1.53 5.90
N ILE A 68 -8.82 1.45 7.23
CA ILE A 68 -8.78 0.20 8.00
C ILE A 68 -10.01 -0.67 7.70
N LYS A 69 -11.19 -0.06 7.63
CA LYS A 69 -12.43 -0.80 7.42
C LYS A 69 -12.54 -1.43 6.03
N LEU A 70 -12.10 -0.73 4.97
CA LEU A 70 -12.27 -1.20 3.60
C LEU A 70 -11.16 -2.14 3.15
N LEU A 71 -9.93 -1.90 3.60
CA LEU A 71 -8.78 -2.66 3.13
C LEU A 71 -8.35 -3.72 4.14
N TRP A 72 -8.31 -3.40 5.44
CA TRP A 72 -7.77 -4.32 6.44
C TRP A 72 -8.76 -5.36 6.92
N PHE A 73 -10.06 -5.04 7.04
CA PHE A 73 -11.05 -6.04 7.48
C PHE A 73 -11.20 -7.22 6.52
N PRO A 74 -11.31 -7.04 5.18
CA PRO A 74 -11.35 -8.17 4.26
C PRO A 74 -10.06 -9.00 4.33
N LEU A 75 -8.90 -8.32 4.38
CA LEU A 75 -7.60 -8.99 4.47
C LEU A 75 -7.45 -9.83 5.75
N ILE A 76 -7.80 -9.27 6.90
CA ILE A 76 -7.72 -9.98 8.19
C ILE A 76 -8.73 -11.13 8.23
N LYS A 77 -9.97 -10.90 7.76
CA LYS A 77 -11.01 -11.94 7.75
C LYS A 77 -10.60 -13.15 6.92
N ASP A 78 -10.07 -12.92 5.73
CA ASP A 78 -9.65 -14.01 4.85
C ASP A 78 -8.34 -14.64 5.30
N TRP A 79 -7.43 -13.88 5.94
CA TRP A 79 -6.24 -14.46 6.59
C TRP A 79 -6.64 -15.39 7.74
N ILE A 80 -7.56 -14.97 8.62
CA ILE A 80 -8.09 -15.82 9.71
C ILE A 80 -8.75 -17.07 9.14
N ARG A 81 -9.50 -16.95 8.04
CA ARG A 81 -10.09 -18.11 7.36
C ARG A 81 -9.02 -19.08 6.87
N GLN A 82 -7.98 -18.59 6.20
CA GLN A 82 -6.89 -19.44 5.71
C GLN A 82 -6.21 -20.21 6.86
N GLU A 83 -5.93 -19.56 7.99
CA GLU A 83 -5.38 -20.21 9.19
C GLU A 83 -6.33 -21.27 9.76
N GLN A 84 -7.65 -21.01 9.76
CA GLN A 84 -8.65 -21.96 10.26
C GLN A 84 -8.92 -23.14 9.33
N THR A 85 -8.65 -23.01 8.03
CA THR A 85 -8.94 -24.07 7.04
C THR A 85 -7.78 -25.06 6.85
N GLY A 86 -6.68 -24.89 7.59
CA GLY A 86 -5.50 -25.78 7.52
C GLY A 86 -4.78 -25.65 6.18
N GLY A 87 -3.74 -24.81 6.13
CA GLY A 87 -2.77 -24.82 5.04
C GLY A 87 -1.98 -26.12 4.98
#